data_AF-A0AAE4RW73-F1
#
_entry.id   AF-A0AAE4RW73-F1
#
_cell.length_a   1.000
_cell.length_b   1.000
_cell.length_c   1.000
_cell.angle_alpha   90.00
_cell.angle_beta   90.00
_cell.angle_gamma   90.00
#
_symmetry.space_group_name_H-M   'P 1'
#
loop_
_entity.id
_entity.type
_entity.pdbx_description
1 polymer ?
#
loop_
_entity_poly.entity_id
_entity_poly.type
_entity_poly.pdbx_seq_one_letter_code
_entity_poly.pdbx_strand_id
1 'polypeptide(L)'
;MCFFTSLSANAAAVAKRYGKQLDIIEAARQVLAEQEQDARARQDAGSEHRMSVYDVRLAEEIYVIPAYAEPHCVIVSGSEELQVMQWGLIPRTAKPGDAQRYDRENLFKNARAETLFEKWPWRMLWQHNRCIIPVTGFYEPHRLPNGKAQYYYTTLKDQELFSIAGLWDEWTHPQTGEKVLSFVLITTEANAMMRKIHNGGGNPFRMPKILTQEQEKRWLDPSIASEEAVAALLTVYPEKEMTAWPVRPKFNYGDPYDEGIIEPVAEMQTLGL
;
A
#
# COMPACT_ATOMS: atom_id res chain seq x y z
N MET A 1 -10.79 6.84 3.46
CA MET A 1 -9.72 6.64 2.46
C MET A 1 -8.98 5.38 2.85
N CYS A 2 -8.47 4.63 1.87
CA CYS A 2 -7.85 3.34 2.07
C CYS A 2 -6.55 3.47 2.86
N PHE A 3 -6.58 3.07 4.14
CA PHE A 3 -5.38 3.08 4.99
C PHE A 3 -4.94 1.67 5.39
N PHE A 4 -5.70 0.64 5.05
CA PHE A 4 -5.43 -0.72 5.49
C PHE A 4 -5.48 -1.66 4.28
N THR A 5 -4.33 -2.04 3.76
CA THR A 5 -4.22 -3.12 2.76
C THR A 5 -3.89 -4.43 3.48
N SER A 6 -3.84 -5.53 2.74
CA SER A 6 -3.39 -6.83 3.23
C SER A 6 -2.53 -7.46 2.15
N LEU A 7 -1.39 -8.00 2.52
CA LEU A 7 -0.58 -8.86 1.66
C LEU A 7 -0.28 -10.13 2.44
N SER A 8 -0.96 -11.22 2.08
CA SER A 8 -0.77 -12.55 2.67
C SER A 8 -0.01 -13.52 1.79
N ALA A 9 0.39 -13.10 0.58
CA ALA A 9 1.28 -13.88 -0.25
C ALA A 9 2.74 -13.62 0.16
N ASN A 10 3.55 -14.67 0.20
CA ASN A 10 4.98 -14.52 0.45
C ASN A 10 5.70 -13.82 -0.73
N ALA A 11 6.89 -13.27 -0.47
CA ALA A 11 7.63 -12.49 -1.45
C ALA A 11 8.00 -13.29 -2.71
N ALA A 12 8.23 -14.60 -2.60
CA ALA A 12 8.49 -15.47 -3.74
C ALA A 12 7.27 -15.63 -4.67
N ALA A 13 6.07 -15.75 -4.09
CA ALA A 13 4.82 -15.79 -4.84
C ALA A 13 4.56 -14.46 -5.56
N VAL A 14 4.84 -13.33 -4.91
CA VAL A 14 4.77 -11.99 -5.53
C VAL A 14 5.77 -11.90 -6.68
N ALA A 15 7.04 -12.24 -6.46
CA ALA A 15 8.08 -12.19 -7.48
C ALA A 15 7.69 -13.02 -8.72
N LYS A 16 7.22 -14.25 -8.50
CA LYS A 16 6.73 -15.15 -9.56
C LYS A 16 5.54 -14.56 -10.31
N ARG A 17 4.54 -13.97 -9.63
CA ARG A 17 3.33 -13.40 -10.26
C ARG A 17 3.65 -12.22 -11.17
N TYR A 18 4.64 -11.41 -10.83
CA TYR A 18 5.02 -10.21 -11.59
C TYR A 18 6.24 -10.41 -12.48
N GLY A 19 6.81 -11.62 -12.52
CA GLY A 19 8.03 -11.92 -13.30
C GLY A 19 9.24 -11.12 -12.83
N LYS A 20 9.33 -10.85 -11.53
CA LYS A 20 10.43 -10.10 -10.90
C LYS A 20 11.44 -11.04 -10.26
N GLN A 21 12.67 -10.56 -10.16
CA GLN A 21 13.72 -11.21 -9.39
C GLN A 21 13.50 -10.96 -7.90
N LEU A 22 13.91 -11.94 -7.09
CA LEU A 22 13.81 -11.91 -5.64
C LEU A 22 15.23 -11.80 -5.06
N ASP A 23 15.72 -10.59 -4.84
CA ASP A 23 16.92 -10.33 -4.03
C ASP A 23 16.51 -9.80 -2.65
N ILE A 24 15.96 -10.70 -1.83
CA ILE A 24 15.51 -10.38 -0.45
C ILE A 24 16.67 -9.81 0.38
N ILE A 25 17.90 -10.20 0.08
CA ILE A 25 19.05 -9.92 0.93
C ILE A 25 19.46 -8.44 0.81
N GLU A 26 19.51 -7.88 -0.40
CA GLU A 26 19.93 -6.48 -0.57
C GLU A 26 18.83 -5.48 -0.16
N ALA A 27 17.57 -5.79 -0.45
CA ALA A 27 16.43 -4.98 0.00
C ALA A 27 16.27 -4.98 1.53
N ALA A 28 16.49 -6.13 2.19
CA ALA A 28 16.49 -6.21 3.65
C ALA A 28 17.70 -5.48 4.26
N ARG A 29 18.88 -5.54 3.64
CA ARG A 29 20.08 -4.81 4.12
C ARG A 29 19.91 -3.30 4.11
N GLN A 30 19.26 -2.72 3.09
CA GLN A 30 19.04 -1.27 3.02
C GLN A 30 18.10 -0.79 4.13
N VAL A 31 16.97 -1.48 4.32
CA VAL A 31 16.01 -1.18 5.40
C VAL A 31 16.64 -1.38 6.79
N LEU A 32 17.46 -2.41 6.98
CA LEU A 32 18.20 -2.63 8.22
C LEU A 32 19.22 -1.54 8.51
N ALA A 33 19.94 -1.07 7.48
CA ALA A 33 20.90 0.02 7.63
C ALA A 33 20.21 1.34 8.01
N GLU A 34 19.03 1.62 7.44
CA GLU A 34 18.20 2.79 7.77
C GLU A 34 17.66 2.70 9.20
N GLN A 35 17.05 1.57 9.59
CA GLN A 35 16.54 1.36 10.96
C GLN A 35 17.65 1.41 12.02
N GLU A 36 18.85 0.91 11.70
CA GLU A 36 20.02 0.97 12.58
C GLU A 36 20.51 2.41 12.74
N GLN A 37 20.51 3.22 11.68
CA GLN A 37 20.83 4.65 11.76
C GLN A 37 19.80 5.41 12.59
N ASP A 38 18.51 5.11 12.40
CA ASP A 38 17.41 5.73 13.15
C ASP A 38 17.44 5.36 14.64
N ALA A 39 17.71 4.10 14.97
CA ALA A 39 17.87 3.64 16.36
C ALA A 39 19.11 4.28 17.03
N ARG A 40 20.23 4.39 16.30
CA ARG A 40 21.43 5.07 16.79
C ARG A 40 21.20 6.58 16.98
N ALA A 41 20.42 7.22 16.10
CA ALA A 41 20.07 8.63 16.20
C ALA A 41 19.13 8.95 17.39
N ARG A 42 18.34 7.97 17.84
CA ARG A 42 17.40 8.09 18.97
C ARG A 42 18.03 7.88 20.36
N GLN A 43 19.33 7.59 20.46
CA GLN A 43 20.07 7.34 21.72
C GLN A 43 19.51 6.19 22.59
N ASP A 44 18.87 5.17 22.02
CA ASP A 44 18.57 3.92 22.75
C ASP A 44 19.79 2.98 22.71
N ALA A 45 20.85 3.38 23.42
CA ALA A 45 21.99 2.51 23.71
C ALA A 45 21.59 1.48 24.78
N GLY A 46 20.86 0.43 24.40
CA GLY A 46 20.48 -0.60 25.37
C GLY A 46 19.68 -1.80 24.89
N SER A 47 19.23 -1.90 23.64
CA SER A 47 18.58 -3.14 23.18
C SER A 47 19.57 -4.04 22.46
N GLU A 48 19.77 -5.24 23.00
CA GLU A 48 20.39 -6.36 22.29
C GLU A 48 19.81 -6.47 20.89
N HIS A 49 20.66 -6.82 19.92
CA HIS A 49 20.33 -7.08 18.53
C HIS A 49 19.03 -7.88 18.40
N ARG A 50 17.89 -7.20 18.31
CA ARG A 50 16.65 -7.81 17.82
C ARG A 50 16.77 -7.72 16.32
N MET A 51 17.02 -8.86 15.67
CA MET A 51 16.63 -9.04 14.27
C MET A 51 15.25 -8.39 14.13
N SER A 52 15.11 -7.49 13.17
CA SER A 52 13.83 -6.86 12.96
C SER A 52 12.85 -7.99 12.61
N VAL A 53 11.58 -7.86 13.01
CA VAL A 53 10.55 -8.82 12.63
C VAL A 53 10.50 -9.04 11.10
N TYR A 54 11.01 -8.09 10.31
CA TYR A 54 11.18 -8.18 8.86
C TYR A 54 12.21 -9.25 8.43
N ASP A 55 13.31 -9.43 9.18
CA ASP A 55 14.47 -10.28 8.82
C ASP A 55 14.16 -11.77 8.89
N VAL A 56 13.44 -12.16 9.94
CA VAL A 56 13.01 -13.55 10.14
C VAL A 56 11.96 -13.92 9.10
N ARG A 57 11.13 -12.96 8.66
CA ARG A 57 9.83 -13.28 8.11
C ARG A 57 9.74 -13.12 6.58
N LEU A 58 10.49 -12.21 5.94
CA LEU A 58 10.64 -12.25 4.48
C LEU A 58 11.27 -13.58 3.98
N ALA A 59 12.03 -14.25 4.86
CA ALA A 59 12.62 -15.56 4.64
C ALA A 59 11.71 -16.76 4.98
N GLU A 60 10.67 -16.59 5.80
CA GLU A 60 9.86 -17.69 6.37
C GLU A 60 8.35 -17.61 6.05
N GLU A 61 7.97 -17.10 4.86
CA GLU A 61 6.58 -17.18 4.34
C GLU A 61 5.52 -16.32 5.09
N ILE A 62 5.62 -14.98 5.08
CA ILE A 62 4.59 -14.15 5.76
C ILE A 62 3.22 -14.22 5.10
N TYR A 63 2.22 -14.48 5.95
CA TYR A 63 0.80 -14.26 5.76
C TYR A 63 0.32 -13.04 6.59
N VAL A 64 -0.46 -12.19 5.92
CA VAL A 64 -1.18 -10.98 6.33
C VAL A 64 -0.33 -9.86 6.97
N ILE A 65 -0.08 -8.78 6.21
CA ILE A 65 0.46 -7.53 6.76
C ILE A 65 -0.47 -6.35 6.40
N PRO A 66 -1.15 -5.73 7.39
CA PRO A 66 -1.73 -4.42 7.23
C PRO A 66 -0.67 -3.36 7.01
N ALA A 67 -0.67 -2.71 5.84
CA ALA A 67 0.34 -1.68 5.54
C ALA A 67 0.30 -0.47 6.49
N TYR A 68 -0.79 -0.28 7.25
CA TYR A 68 -0.83 0.73 8.32
C TYR A 68 0.07 0.36 9.50
N ALA A 69 0.10 -0.93 9.87
CA ALA A 69 0.88 -1.42 11.00
C ALA A 69 2.36 -1.51 10.66
N GLU A 70 2.69 -1.84 9.41
CA GLU A 70 4.04 -1.94 8.90
C GLU A 70 4.16 -1.11 7.61
N PRO A 71 4.77 0.10 7.65
CA PRO A 71 4.74 1.00 6.51
C PRO A 71 5.61 0.51 5.34
N HIS A 72 6.59 -0.37 5.57
CA HIS A 72 7.44 -0.91 4.51
C HIS A 72 6.75 -2.05 3.77
N CYS A 73 6.50 -1.87 2.48
CA CYS A 73 5.76 -2.80 1.64
C CYS A 73 6.64 -3.32 0.49
N VAL A 74 6.38 -4.56 0.06
CA VAL A 74 6.89 -5.08 -1.21
C VAL A 74 6.19 -4.36 -2.35
N ILE A 75 6.96 -3.72 -3.23
CA ILE A 75 6.48 -2.92 -4.35
C ILE A 75 7.07 -3.44 -5.65
N VAL A 76 6.22 -3.48 -6.69
CA VAL A 76 6.61 -3.81 -8.06
C VAL A 76 6.74 -2.50 -8.83
N SER A 77 7.91 -2.23 -9.41
CA SER A 77 8.16 -1.03 -10.21
C SER A 77 8.72 -1.42 -11.60
N GLY A 78 9.27 -0.43 -12.31
CA GLY A 78 10.06 -0.66 -13.52
C GLY A 78 11.37 -1.43 -13.29
N SER A 79 11.80 -1.62 -12.03
CA SER A 79 12.97 -2.45 -11.68
C SER A 79 12.74 -3.92 -12.00
N GLU A 80 13.78 -4.66 -12.39
CA GLU A 80 13.73 -6.13 -12.54
C GLU A 80 13.54 -6.86 -11.20
N GLU A 81 13.94 -6.21 -10.10
CA GLU A 81 13.83 -6.74 -8.74
C GLU A 81 12.59 -6.18 -8.03
N LEU A 82 12.04 -6.97 -7.10
CA LEU A 82 11.10 -6.44 -6.10
C LEU A 82 11.81 -5.41 -5.21
N GLN A 83 11.11 -4.33 -4.91
CA GLN A 83 11.62 -3.29 -4.03
C GLN A 83 10.83 -3.30 -2.72
N VAL A 84 11.48 -2.88 -1.63
CA VAL A 84 10.79 -2.54 -0.39
C VAL A 84 10.74 -1.03 -0.29
N MET A 85 9.56 -0.47 -0.08
CA MET A 85 9.36 0.98 -0.01
C MET A 85 8.47 1.36 1.17
N GLN A 86 8.74 2.52 1.77
CA GLN A 86 7.90 3.11 2.82
C GLN A 86 6.58 3.65 2.24
N TRP A 87 5.46 3.26 2.81
CA TRP A 87 4.17 3.86 2.49
C TRP A 87 4.08 5.25 3.10
N GLY A 88 3.67 6.25 2.32
CA GLY A 88 3.68 7.65 2.73
C GLY A 88 4.80 8.34 1.97
N LEU A 89 4.47 8.80 0.77
CA LEU A 89 5.47 9.33 -0.16
C LEU A 89 6.21 10.54 0.44
N ILE A 90 7.53 10.47 0.39
CA ILE A 90 8.45 11.59 0.64
C ILE A 90 8.95 12.05 -0.73
N PRO A 91 8.48 13.21 -1.23
CA PRO A 91 8.91 13.70 -2.53
C PRO A 91 10.41 14.03 -2.51
N ARG A 92 11.13 13.80 -3.61
CA ARG A 92 12.56 14.11 -3.74
C ARG A 92 12.92 15.57 -3.46
N THR A 93 11.94 16.47 -3.57
CA THR A 93 12.07 17.91 -3.29
C THR A 93 11.83 18.27 -1.82
N ALA A 94 11.48 17.31 -0.95
CA ALA A 94 11.21 17.56 0.45
C ALA A 94 12.47 18.00 1.19
N LYS A 95 12.31 18.94 2.13
CA LYS A 95 13.36 19.29 3.09
C LYS A 95 13.38 18.25 4.22
N PRO A 96 14.50 18.07 4.95
CA PRO A 96 14.57 17.12 6.06
C PRO A 96 13.43 17.25 7.08
N GLY A 97 13.11 18.49 7.50
CA GLY A 97 12.00 18.73 8.43
C GLY A 97 10.61 18.46 7.84
N ASP A 98 10.46 18.54 6.51
CA ASP A 98 9.22 18.17 5.83
C ASP A 98 9.05 16.65 5.78
N ALA A 99 10.12 15.90 5.46
CA ALA A 99 10.09 14.43 5.42
C ALA A 99 9.64 13.85 6.78
N GLN A 100 10.25 14.29 7.89
CA GLN A 100 9.86 13.88 9.24
C GLN A 100 8.42 14.26 9.59
N ARG A 101 7.97 15.45 9.15
CA ARG A 101 6.59 15.90 9.36
C ARG A 101 5.60 15.02 8.60
N TYR A 102 5.88 14.71 7.35
CA TYR A 102 5.00 13.94 6.49
C TYR A 102 4.73 12.55 7.06
N ASP A 103 5.78 11.89 7.56
CA ASP A 103 5.65 10.60 8.22
C ASP A 103 4.82 10.71 9.51
N ARG A 104 5.20 11.61 10.42
CA ARG A 104 4.49 11.83 11.70
C ARG A 104 3.00 12.17 11.52
N GLU A 105 2.65 12.94 10.50
CA GLU A 105 1.27 13.38 10.23
C GLU A 105 0.51 12.44 9.28
N ASN A 106 1.09 11.29 8.92
CA ASN A 106 0.51 10.30 7.98
C ASN A 106 0.10 10.92 6.64
N LEU A 107 0.89 11.87 6.13
CA LEU A 107 0.63 12.53 4.87
C LEU A 107 1.07 11.66 3.68
N PHE A 108 0.53 11.97 2.51
CA PHE A 108 0.89 11.35 1.23
C PHE A 108 0.78 9.82 1.15
N LYS A 109 -0.05 9.19 2.01
CA LYS A 109 -0.41 7.76 1.91
C LYS A 109 -1.35 7.49 0.72
N ASN A 110 -2.21 8.45 0.38
CA ASN A 110 -3.20 8.32 -0.70
C ASN A 110 -3.14 9.48 -1.69
N ALA A 111 -3.09 9.16 -2.98
CA ALA A 111 -3.24 10.10 -4.10
C ALA A 111 -4.62 9.91 -4.74
N ARG A 112 -5.26 11.01 -5.13
CA ARG A 112 -6.57 10.95 -5.82
C ARG A 112 -6.35 10.99 -7.32
N ALA A 113 -6.88 9.99 -8.03
CA ALA A 113 -6.80 9.88 -9.49
C ALA A 113 -7.27 11.18 -10.19
N GLU A 114 -8.29 11.84 -9.67
CA GLU A 114 -8.88 13.08 -10.19
C GLU A 114 -7.92 14.28 -10.15
N THR A 115 -6.85 14.20 -9.38
CA THR A 115 -5.87 15.29 -9.21
C THR A 115 -4.44 14.83 -9.48
N LEU A 116 -4.27 13.66 -10.08
CA LEU A 116 -2.97 13.00 -10.25
C LEU A 116 -2.03 13.81 -11.14
N PHE A 117 -2.56 14.47 -12.17
CA PHE A 117 -1.78 15.21 -13.16
C PHE A 117 -1.47 16.65 -12.74
N GLU A 118 -2.25 17.21 -11.80
CA GLU A 118 -2.21 18.63 -11.47
C GLU A 118 -1.53 18.94 -10.13
N LYS A 119 -1.73 18.07 -9.12
CA LYS A 119 -1.33 18.36 -7.74
C LYS A 119 0.07 17.86 -7.45
N TRP A 120 0.83 18.71 -6.77
CA TRP A 120 2.04 18.27 -6.10
C TRP A 120 1.69 17.32 -4.94
N PRO A 121 2.46 16.24 -4.70
CA PRO A 121 3.66 15.85 -5.46
C PRO A 121 3.41 15.00 -6.70
N TRP A 122 2.20 14.46 -6.89
CA TRP A 122 1.84 13.49 -7.93
C TRP A 122 2.18 13.93 -9.35
N ARG A 123 1.97 15.22 -9.67
CA ARG A 123 2.22 15.83 -10.98
C ARG A 123 3.65 15.63 -11.49
N MET A 124 4.61 15.42 -10.58
CA MET A 124 6.02 15.22 -10.90
C MET A 124 6.36 13.74 -11.17
N LEU A 125 5.47 12.81 -10.81
CA LEU A 125 5.76 11.39 -10.69
C LEU A 125 4.99 10.53 -11.68
N TRP A 126 3.76 10.93 -12.04
CA TRP A 126 2.84 10.10 -12.83
C TRP A 126 3.41 9.63 -14.17
N GLN A 127 4.37 10.37 -14.76
CA GLN A 127 4.97 10.01 -16.06
C GLN A 127 5.93 8.83 -15.98
N HIS A 128 6.74 8.73 -14.92
CA HIS A 128 7.91 7.82 -14.90
C HIS A 128 8.08 7.05 -13.60
N ASN A 129 7.43 7.48 -12.51
CA ASN A 129 7.56 6.87 -11.21
C ASN A 129 6.26 6.15 -10.81
N ARG A 130 5.75 5.31 -11.72
CA ARG A 130 4.59 4.45 -11.46
C ARG A 130 5.04 3.13 -10.85
N CYS A 131 4.27 2.63 -9.89
CA CYS A 131 4.48 1.33 -9.26
C CYS A 131 3.15 0.60 -9.04
N ILE A 132 3.23 -0.67 -8.67
CA ILE A 132 2.13 -1.52 -8.26
C ILE A 132 2.35 -1.90 -6.81
N ILE A 133 1.31 -1.76 -6.00
CA ILE A 133 1.22 -2.30 -4.65
C ILE A 133 0.51 -3.65 -4.77
N PRO A 134 1.21 -4.79 -4.62
CA PRO A 134 0.61 -6.10 -4.56
C PRO A 134 -0.18 -6.26 -3.26
N VAL A 135 -1.40 -6.77 -3.36
CA VAL A 135 -2.27 -7.01 -2.20
C VAL A 135 -3.10 -8.27 -2.41
N THR A 136 -3.46 -8.92 -1.30
CA THR A 136 -4.47 -9.98 -1.28
C THR A 136 -5.84 -9.45 -0.87
N GLY A 137 -5.90 -8.24 -0.31
CA GLY A 137 -7.14 -7.51 -0.04
C GLY A 137 -6.90 -6.15 0.63
N PHE A 138 -7.97 -5.50 1.03
CA PHE A 138 -7.92 -4.24 1.80
C PHE A 138 -9.14 -4.10 2.71
N TYR A 139 -9.01 -3.30 3.76
CA TYR A 139 -10.04 -3.06 4.76
C TYR A 139 -10.62 -1.66 4.66
N GLU A 140 -11.95 -1.55 4.72
CA GLU A 140 -12.65 -0.27 4.74
C GLU A 140 -13.75 -0.26 5.82
N PRO A 141 -13.93 0.86 6.54
CA PRO A 141 -15.00 1.00 7.52
C PRO A 141 -16.32 1.35 6.83
N HIS A 142 -17.35 0.57 7.16
CA HIS A 142 -18.74 0.90 6.95
C HIS A 142 -19.33 1.61 8.16
N ARG A 143 -19.85 2.81 7.96
CA ARG A 143 -20.53 3.59 9.00
C ARG A 143 -21.96 3.07 9.16
N LEU A 144 -22.22 2.47 10.31
CA LEU A 144 -23.54 1.99 10.70
C LEU A 144 -24.47 3.16 11.11
N PRO A 145 -25.81 3.00 11.07
CA PRO A 145 -26.76 4.04 11.48
C PRO A 145 -26.57 4.52 12.92
N ASN A 146 -26.07 3.66 13.81
CA ASN A 146 -25.77 4.00 15.21
C ASN A 146 -24.44 4.78 15.36
N GLY A 147 -23.78 5.14 14.27
CA GLY A 147 -22.54 5.89 14.25
C GLY A 147 -21.27 5.06 14.51
N LYS A 148 -21.35 3.74 14.76
CA LYS A 148 -20.19 2.86 14.86
C LYS A 148 -19.64 2.48 13.48
N ALA A 149 -18.41 1.98 13.43
CA ALA A 149 -17.79 1.44 12.23
C ALA A 149 -17.77 -0.09 12.26
N GLN A 150 -18.25 -0.72 11.18
CA GLN A 150 -18.04 -2.13 10.87
C GLN A 150 -16.99 -2.23 9.77
N TYR A 151 -15.89 -2.93 9.99
CA TYR A 151 -14.87 -3.08 8.95
C TYR A 151 -15.20 -4.24 8.02
N TYR A 152 -14.96 -4.03 6.73
CA TYR A 152 -15.10 -5.02 5.68
C TYR A 152 -13.73 -5.31 5.09
N TYR A 153 -13.41 -6.60 4.94
CA TYR A 153 -12.30 -7.03 4.09
C TYR A 153 -12.84 -7.18 2.66
N THR A 154 -12.14 -6.57 1.70
CA THR A 154 -12.49 -6.61 0.29
C THR A 154 -11.35 -7.25 -0.50
N THR A 155 -11.69 -8.18 -1.38
CA THR A 155 -10.76 -8.88 -2.28
C THR A 155 -11.40 -9.14 -3.64
N LEU A 156 -10.65 -9.74 -4.56
CA LEU A 156 -11.12 -10.09 -5.90
C LEU A 156 -11.57 -11.56 -5.96
N LYS A 157 -12.59 -11.82 -6.78
CA LYS A 157 -13.02 -13.19 -7.10
C LYS A 157 -11.95 -13.86 -7.96
N ASP A 158 -11.63 -15.10 -7.63
CA ASP A 158 -10.70 -15.96 -8.39
C ASP A 158 -9.28 -15.37 -8.57
N GLN A 159 -8.89 -14.40 -7.73
CA GLN A 159 -7.56 -13.78 -7.75
C GLN A 159 -7.06 -13.53 -6.33
N GLU A 160 -6.20 -14.42 -5.84
CA GLU A 160 -5.61 -14.32 -4.50
C GLU A 160 -4.66 -13.13 -4.35
N LEU A 161 -4.01 -12.70 -5.46
CA LEU A 161 -3.09 -11.57 -5.49
C LEU A 161 -3.45 -10.63 -6.64
N PHE A 162 -3.66 -9.36 -6.32
CA PHE A 162 -4.04 -8.33 -7.28
C PHE A 162 -3.29 -7.02 -7.05
N SER A 163 -3.47 -6.12 -8.02
CA SER A 163 -2.62 -4.95 -8.19
C SER A 163 -3.37 -3.67 -7.86
N ILE A 164 -2.84 -2.87 -6.95
CA ILE A 164 -3.27 -1.49 -6.76
C ILE A 164 -2.25 -0.55 -7.42
N ALA A 165 -2.72 0.43 -8.18
CA ALA A 165 -1.87 1.44 -8.81
C ALA A 165 -1.28 2.38 -7.76
N GLY A 166 0.01 2.67 -7.88
CA GLY A 166 0.73 3.62 -7.04
C GLY A 166 1.70 4.49 -7.81
N LEU A 167 2.23 5.49 -7.11
CA LEU A 167 3.40 6.26 -7.52
C LEU A 167 4.49 6.10 -6.44
N TRP A 168 5.74 6.27 -6.82
CA TRP A 168 6.86 6.21 -5.89
C TRP A 168 7.84 7.36 -6.11
N ASP A 169 8.76 7.58 -5.18
CA ASP A 169 9.88 8.50 -5.36
C ASP A 169 11.06 8.07 -4.48
N GLU A 170 12.26 8.51 -4.84
CA GLU A 170 13.47 8.38 -4.03
C GLU A 170 13.79 9.75 -3.43
N TRP A 171 13.82 9.82 -2.10
CA TRP A 171 14.30 11.00 -1.40
C TRP A 171 15.70 10.73 -0.84
N THR A 172 16.64 11.63 -1.08
CA THR A 172 17.99 11.54 -0.51
C THR A 172 18.16 12.60 0.57
N HIS A 173 18.47 12.19 1.79
CA HIS A 173 18.73 13.10 2.89
C HIS A 173 19.96 13.96 2.57
N PRO A 174 19.85 15.29 2.49
CA PRO A 174 20.91 16.14 1.96
C PRO A 174 22.18 16.18 2.81
N GLN A 175 22.09 15.90 4.12
CA GLN A 175 23.26 15.84 5.01
C GLN A 175 23.89 14.44 5.15
N THR A 176 23.08 13.38 5.26
CA THR A 176 23.58 12.01 5.53
C THR A 176 23.81 11.22 4.25
N GLY A 177 23.17 11.60 3.13
CA GLY A 177 23.18 10.84 1.87
C GLY A 177 22.30 9.59 1.90
N GLU A 178 21.59 9.36 3.00
CA GLU A 178 20.62 8.27 3.15
C GLU A 178 19.52 8.38 2.09
N LYS A 179 19.15 7.26 1.47
CA LYS A 179 18.11 7.21 0.45
C LYS A 179 16.89 6.54 1.03
N VAL A 180 15.73 7.14 0.86
CA VAL A 180 14.45 6.55 1.26
C VAL A 180 13.60 6.35 0.01
N LEU A 181 13.29 5.10 -0.29
CA LEU A 181 12.29 4.76 -1.30
C LEU A 181 10.91 4.78 -0.65
N SER A 182 10.00 5.57 -1.20
CA SER A 182 8.65 5.72 -0.64
C SER A 182 7.59 5.71 -1.73
N PHE A 183 6.37 5.35 -1.36
CA PHE A 183 5.26 5.24 -2.30
C PHE A 183 3.95 5.82 -1.77
N VAL A 184 3.04 6.07 -2.71
CA VAL A 184 1.66 6.48 -2.48
C VAL A 184 0.71 5.55 -3.23
N LEU A 185 -0.38 5.18 -2.58
CA LEU A 185 -1.47 4.41 -3.19
C LEU A 185 -2.42 5.36 -3.95
N ILE A 186 -2.83 5.01 -5.16
CA ILE A 186 -3.84 5.78 -5.90
C ILE A 186 -5.23 5.30 -5.51
N THR A 187 -6.12 6.25 -5.21
CA THR A 187 -7.55 6.03 -4.98
C THR A 187 -8.37 6.66 -6.10
N THR A 188 -9.53 6.08 -6.38
CA THR A 188 -10.51 6.59 -7.33
C THR A 188 -11.90 6.63 -6.69
N GLU A 189 -12.92 7.07 -7.43
CA GLU A 189 -14.32 6.96 -7.02
C GLU A 189 -14.73 5.50 -6.79
N ALA A 190 -15.57 5.26 -5.80
CA ALA A 190 -16.08 3.92 -5.51
C ALA A 190 -17.12 3.45 -6.55
N ASN A 191 -17.03 2.17 -6.92
CA ASN A 191 -18.13 1.44 -7.57
C ASN A 191 -19.31 1.22 -6.61
N ALA A 192 -20.41 0.61 -7.07
CA ALA A 192 -21.63 0.50 -6.27
C ALA A 192 -21.44 -0.34 -5.00
N MET A 193 -20.70 -1.45 -5.04
CA MET A 193 -20.30 -2.22 -3.85
C MET A 193 -19.51 -1.38 -2.86
N MET A 194 -18.44 -0.71 -3.31
CA MET A 194 -17.58 0.10 -2.43
C MET A 194 -18.28 1.35 -1.90
N ARG A 195 -19.30 1.87 -2.59
CA ARG A 195 -20.16 2.96 -2.09
C ARG A 195 -20.99 2.53 -0.89
N LYS A 196 -21.44 1.26 -0.87
CA LYS A 196 -22.12 0.69 0.30
C LYS A 196 -21.14 0.53 1.46
N ILE A 197 -19.92 0.06 1.20
CA ILE A 197 -18.91 -0.18 2.23
C ILE A 197 -18.37 1.15 2.76
N HIS A 198 -17.63 1.92 1.97
CA HIS A 198 -17.01 3.17 2.39
C HIS A 198 -17.99 4.35 2.26
N ASN A 199 -18.98 4.38 3.15
CA ASN A 199 -20.15 5.27 3.10
C ASN A 199 -20.08 6.49 4.04
N GLY A 200 -18.95 6.72 4.71
CA GLY A 200 -18.81 7.80 5.70
C GLY A 200 -17.39 8.36 5.83
N GLY A 201 -17.20 9.22 6.83
CA GLY A 201 -15.93 9.93 7.05
C GLY A 201 -15.80 11.22 6.24
N GLY A 202 -14.63 11.88 6.32
CA GLY A 202 -14.40 13.18 5.68
C GLY A 202 -14.25 13.15 4.14
N ASN A 203 -14.11 11.96 3.55
CA ASN A 203 -14.00 11.77 2.10
C ASN A 203 -14.58 10.40 1.72
N PRO A 204 -15.92 10.22 1.73
CA PRO A 204 -16.57 8.93 1.48
C PRO A 204 -16.50 8.52 0.00
N PHE A 205 -17.00 7.32 -0.32
CA PHE A 205 -17.17 6.82 -1.69
C PHE A 205 -15.87 6.75 -2.50
N ARG A 206 -14.85 6.15 -1.92
CA ARG A 206 -13.53 5.94 -2.51
C ARG A 206 -13.21 4.46 -2.49
N MET A 207 -12.34 4.06 -3.39
CA MET A 207 -11.71 2.74 -3.39
C MET A 207 -10.27 2.85 -3.93
N PRO A 208 -9.41 1.85 -3.68
CA PRO A 208 -8.12 1.80 -4.33
C PRO A 208 -8.30 1.72 -5.85
N LYS A 209 -7.37 2.29 -6.60
CA LYS A 209 -7.33 2.11 -8.06
C LYS A 209 -6.75 0.74 -8.37
N ILE A 210 -7.62 -0.27 -8.41
CA ILE A 210 -7.27 -1.64 -8.79
C ILE A 210 -7.00 -1.69 -10.29
N LEU A 211 -5.92 -2.37 -10.68
CA LEU A 211 -5.51 -2.61 -12.05
C LEU A 211 -5.96 -4.01 -12.48
N THR A 212 -6.44 -4.14 -13.72
CA THR A 212 -6.56 -5.46 -14.36
C THR A 212 -5.17 -5.96 -14.76
N GLN A 213 -5.02 -7.27 -14.98
CA GLN A 213 -3.75 -7.86 -15.42
C GLN A 213 -3.20 -7.22 -16.71
N GLU A 214 -4.09 -6.82 -17.63
CA GLU A 214 -3.70 -6.10 -18.84
C GLU A 214 -3.20 -4.68 -18.53
N GLN A 215 -3.84 -4.00 -17.58
CA GLN A 215 -3.43 -2.67 -17.13
C GLN A 215 -2.09 -2.69 -16.39
N GLU A 216 -1.74 -3.76 -15.68
CA GLU A 216 -0.46 -3.88 -14.94
C GLU A 216 0.75 -3.57 -15.82
N LYS A 217 0.85 -4.23 -16.99
CA LYS A 217 1.98 -4.05 -17.93
C LYS A 217 2.02 -2.63 -18.47
N ARG A 218 0.87 -2.12 -18.92
CA ARG A 218 0.74 -0.75 -19.47
C ARG A 218 1.03 0.32 -18.42
N TRP A 219 0.67 0.05 -17.17
CA TRP A 219 0.92 0.93 -16.04
C TRP A 219 2.41 1.05 -15.74
N LEU A 220 3.18 -0.03 -15.84
CA LEU A 220 4.63 0.01 -15.61
C LEU A 220 5.45 0.38 -16.85
N ASP A 221 4.85 0.41 -18.04
CA ASP A 221 5.54 0.73 -19.29
C ASP A 221 5.92 2.22 -19.35
N PRO A 222 7.23 2.58 -19.35
CA PRO A 222 7.69 3.96 -19.37
C PRO A 222 7.39 4.67 -20.70
N SER A 223 7.07 3.96 -21.78
CA SER A 223 6.65 4.56 -23.05
C SER A 223 5.23 5.12 -22.99
N ILE A 224 4.41 4.65 -22.05
CA ILE A 224 3.09 5.19 -21.76
C ILE A 224 3.25 6.40 -20.83
N ALA A 225 3.52 7.58 -21.40
CA ALA A 225 3.86 8.80 -20.65
C ALA A 225 3.01 10.03 -21.01
N SER A 226 2.01 9.89 -21.88
CA SER A 226 1.02 10.95 -22.14
C SER A 226 -0.08 10.94 -21.08
N GLU A 227 -0.62 12.12 -20.75
CA GLU A 227 -1.68 12.25 -19.76
C GLU A 227 -2.92 11.44 -20.16
N GLU A 228 -3.30 11.50 -21.43
CA GLU A 228 -4.45 10.77 -21.99
C GLU A 228 -4.28 9.25 -21.86
N ALA A 229 -3.08 8.76 -22.17
CA ALA A 229 -2.78 7.33 -22.12
C ALA A 229 -2.79 6.79 -20.68
N VAL A 230 -2.27 7.56 -19.73
CA VAL A 230 -2.30 7.20 -18.30
C VAL A 230 -3.71 7.34 -17.72
N ALA A 231 -4.44 8.40 -18.08
CA ALA A 231 -5.83 8.61 -17.64
C ALA A 231 -6.75 7.46 -18.09
N ALA A 232 -6.53 6.91 -19.29
CA ALA A 232 -7.27 5.75 -19.78
C ALA A 232 -7.08 4.47 -18.93
N LEU A 233 -6.02 4.41 -18.11
CA LEU A 233 -5.78 3.30 -17.17
C LEU A 233 -6.49 3.51 -15.83
N LEU A 234 -6.95 4.73 -15.49
CA LEU A 234 -7.51 5.11 -14.18
C LEU A 234 -9.01 4.81 -14.01
N THR A 235 -9.55 3.88 -14.79
CA THR A 235 -10.97 3.47 -14.74
C THR A 235 -11.34 2.77 -13.42
N VAL A 236 -12.61 2.84 -13.02
CA VAL A 236 -13.10 2.17 -11.79
C VAL A 236 -13.20 0.65 -12.03
N TYR A 237 -12.75 -0.15 -11.06
CA TYR A 237 -12.77 -1.61 -11.16
C TYR A 237 -14.20 -2.18 -11.04
N PRO A 238 -14.59 -3.21 -11.82
CA PRO A 238 -15.95 -3.73 -11.81
C PRO A 238 -16.32 -4.41 -10.48
N GLU A 239 -17.44 -4.01 -9.87
CA GLU A 239 -17.90 -4.59 -8.61
C GLU A 239 -18.22 -6.09 -8.69
N LYS A 240 -18.64 -6.57 -9.86
CA LYS A 240 -19.00 -7.97 -10.10
C LYS A 240 -17.83 -8.92 -9.90
N GLU A 241 -16.59 -8.41 -10.03
CA GLU A 241 -15.32 -9.14 -9.88
C GLU A 241 -14.75 -9.01 -8.47
N MET A 242 -15.44 -8.28 -7.58
CA MET A 242 -15.03 -8.08 -6.20
C MET A 242 -15.95 -8.84 -5.25
N THR A 243 -15.44 -9.14 -4.06
CA THR A 243 -16.22 -9.67 -2.95
C THR A 243 -15.76 -9.02 -1.65
N ALA A 244 -16.65 -8.94 -0.67
CA ALA A 244 -16.33 -8.38 0.63
C ALA A 244 -17.17 -9.00 1.75
N TRP A 245 -16.60 -9.08 2.94
CA TRP A 245 -17.29 -9.58 4.13
C TRP A 245 -16.86 -8.81 5.38
N PRO A 246 -17.74 -8.72 6.40
CA PRO A 246 -17.41 -8.03 7.63
C PRO A 246 -16.34 -8.79 8.42
N VAL A 247 -15.38 -8.07 8.99
CA VAL A 247 -14.30 -8.61 9.83
C VAL A 247 -14.19 -7.86 11.16
N ARG A 248 -13.44 -8.42 12.12
CA ARG A 248 -13.13 -7.72 13.38
C ARG A 248 -12.06 -6.64 13.11
N PRO A 249 -12.08 -5.50 13.82
CA PRO A 249 -11.06 -4.45 13.66
C PRO A 249 -9.71 -4.80 14.31
N LYS A 250 -9.38 -6.09 14.49
CA LYS A 250 -8.16 -6.54 15.15
C LYS A 250 -6.89 -6.03 14.45
N PHE A 251 -6.93 -5.88 13.13
CA PHE A 251 -5.81 -5.33 12.34
C PHE A 251 -5.39 -3.90 12.73
N ASN A 252 -6.22 -3.14 13.46
CA ASN A 252 -5.86 -1.78 13.92
C ASN A 252 -5.06 -1.75 15.23
N TYR A 253 -5.20 -2.77 16.08
CA TYR A 253 -4.73 -2.71 17.48
C TYR A 253 -4.21 -4.05 18.03
N GLY A 254 -4.27 -5.11 17.24
CA GLY A 254 -3.84 -6.47 17.60
C GLY A 254 -2.59 -6.90 16.84
N ASP A 255 -2.30 -8.19 16.86
CA ASP A 255 -1.23 -8.78 16.07
C ASP A 255 -1.56 -8.61 14.57
N PRO A 256 -0.77 -7.80 13.82
CA PRO A 256 -1.02 -7.61 12.40
C PRO A 256 -0.87 -8.90 11.58
N TYR A 257 -0.26 -9.94 12.16
CA TYR A 257 0.01 -11.24 11.54
C TYR A 257 -1.01 -12.32 11.93
N ASP A 258 -2.05 -11.98 12.73
CA ASP A 258 -3.14 -12.92 13.06
C ASP A 258 -3.94 -13.25 11.79
N GLU A 259 -3.83 -14.47 11.26
CA GLU A 259 -4.61 -14.93 10.09
C GLU A 259 -6.12 -14.74 10.29
N GLY A 260 -6.59 -14.76 11.54
CA GLY A 260 -7.97 -14.50 11.92
C GLY A 260 -8.45 -13.06 11.66
N ILE A 261 -7.59 -12.12 11.23
CA ILE A 261 -8.02 -10.75 10.92
C ILE A 261 -8.78 -10.64 9.59
N ILE A 262 -8.67 -11.63 8.71
CA ILE A 262 -9.48 -11.71 7.48
C ILE A 262 -10.72 -12.59 7.65
N GLU A 263 -10.87 -13.31 8.76
CA GLU A 263 -11.99 -14.24 8.94
C GLU A 263 -13.33 -13.49 9.11
N PRO A 264 -14.41 -13.96 8.46
CA PRO A 264 -15.73 -13.34 8.55
C PRO A 264 -16.29 -13.44 9.97
N VAL A 265 -16.99 -12.38 10.40
CA VAL A 265 -17.74 -12.41 11.67
C VAL A 265 -19.13 -13.01 11.45
N ALA A 266 -19.43 -14.12 12.14
CA ALA A 266 -20.67 -14.88 12.00
C ALA A 266 -21.96 -14.12 12.42
N GLU A 267 -21.85 -13.08 13.24
CA GLU A 267 -23.00 -12.43 13.90
C GLU A 267 -23.27 -10.97 13.49
N MET A 268 -22.63 -10.45 12.43
CA MET A 268 -22.81 -9.03 12.05
C MET A 268 -23.50 -8.85 10.71
N GLN A 269 -24.30 -7.78 10.61
CA GLN A 269 -25.11 -7.43 9.43
C GLN A 269 -24.26 -7.52 8.15
N THR A 270 -24.50 -8.56 7.36
CA THR A 270 -23.97 -8.67 6.01
C THR A 270 -24.74 -7.69 5.14
N LEU A 271 -24.03 -6.84 4.40
CA LEU A 271 -24.62 -5.83 3.53
C LEU A 271 -25.36 -6.43 2.30
N GLY A 272 -25.61 -7.74 2.26
CA GLY A 272 -26.16 -8.44 1.09
C GLY A 272 -25.35 -8.13 -0.18
N LEU A 273 -24.01 -8.21 -0.05
CA LEU A 273 -23.04 -7.89 -1.10
C LEU A 273 -22.71 -9.10 -1.96
#